data_AF-A0A3N0XMM6-F1
#
_entry.id   AF-A0A3N0XMM6-F1
#
_cell.length_a   1.000
_cell.length_b   1.000
_cell.length_c   1.000
_cell.angle_alpha   90.00
_cell.angle_beta   90.00
_cell.angle_gamma   90.00
#
_symmetry.space_group_name_H-M   'P 1'
#
loop_
_entity.id
_entity.type
_entity.pdbx_description
1 polymer ?
#
loop_
_entity_poly.entity_id
_entity_poly.type
_entity_poly.pdbx_seq_one_letter_code
_entity_poly.pdbx_strand_id
1 'polypeptide(L)'
;MTLLLHVLMLFLLSGGTARDVEDFEKECRGFFANGESPTRFSGPPQYEQICQTLNGVVYYATYYDTINRILVYSAYKFEGIMGCKRKKNWFIEPQGSVDIKLCGEHQALNGDYEKSGFDKGHLAPVYQAQSQSCSDATFTLTNAAPQNPSFNSGQWRVLEENIAKALSEQYLPKKYSVYIVSGVTPGTSKLKNRVNVPSYFWTAYCCLDQNNRCQISRGFIGENKNITPQNTTVNDLKKELANLYKVTSFEVFDSSTVPPMKQKSKAFRINVTCSQFWFSFLCVLFLFYLPKQPCRQSSAMPLIRAGHPQGHAPVHNVGDEILIIHHLILFIMTLLLHVLMLFLLSGGSAEVVKDFEQKCGQFFAGGKSPTTFTGKPQYRQICQTLNGVVYYATYYDTINKIPVYSAYKFAGIMGCKRQNNWYIEPQLDENNAPSDMKLEKDVTIQGLGVRQALNSYYEGFGKDYHKGHLAPVYQAQSQSCASATFTLTNAAPQNSSFNSGQWRVLEENIAKYLSKQCLEKRYSVFIVTGVVPGPKNTQNDKMNMPSHFWTAFCCLDQNNICKISRGYIGENYNITPEEKTVNVLEAKLAELYNKVNPVVNTPPPEFKIFWLPCPA
;
A
#
# COMPACT_ATOMS: atom_id res chain seq x y z
N MET A 1 8.17 71.64 -16.51
CA MET A 1 7.58 70.79 -15.47
C MET A 1 6.23 70.25 -15.95
N THR A 2 6.20 69.54 -17.08
CA THR A 2 4.97 69.02 -17.73
C THR A 2 5.31 68.07 -18.89
N LEU A 3 6.31 67.20 -18.75
CA LEU A 3 6.55 66.16 -19.78
C LEU A 3 7.26 64.88 -19.26
N LEU A 4 7.25 64.64 -17.95
CA LEU A 4 7.84 63.43 -17.35
C LEU A 4 6.84 62.60 -16.51
N LEU A 5 5.56 62.97 -16.49
CA LEU A 5 4.52 62.25 -15.73
C LEU A 5 3.62 61.34 -16.58
N HIS A 6 3.72 61.37 -17.92
CA HIS A 6 2.87 60.56 -18.81
C HIS A 6 3.51 59.25 -19.30
N VAL A 7 4.79 59.00 -19.00
CA VAL A 7 5.49 57.75 -19.38
C VAL A 7 5.61 56.78 -18.19
N LEU A 8 5.23 57.19 -16.98
CA LEU A 8 5.27 56.34 -15.77
C LEU A 8 3.91 55.78 -15.33
N MET A 9 2.88 55.86 -16.18
CA MET A 9 1.53 55.32 -15.91
C MET A 9 1.05 54.32 -16.97
N LEU A 10 1.97 53.58 -17.57
CA LEU A 10 1.67 52.47 -18.50
C LEU A 10 2.32 51.12 -18.11
N PHE A 11 2.92 51.04 -16.91
CA PHE A 11 3.60 49.83 -16.41
C PHE A 11 2.95 49.20 -15.17
N LEU A 12 1.65 49.46 -14.91
CA LEU A 12 0.94 48.87 -13.77
C LEU A 12 -0.48 48.40 -14.12
N LEU A 13 -0.67 47.72 -15.25
CA LEU A 13 -1.85 46.87 -15.50
C LEU A 13 -1.48 45.72 -16.46
N SER A 14 -0.62 44.80 -16.02
CA SER A 14 -0.51 43.49 -16.67
C SER A 14 -0.99 42.41 -15.70
N GLY A 15 -2.27 42.51 -15.31
CA GLY A 15 -3.02 41.33 -14.91
C GLY A 15 -3.25 40.52 -16.17
N GLY A 16 -2.33 39.59 -16.46
CA GLY A 16 -2.48 38.67 -17.58
C GLY A 16 -3.66 37.75 -17.33
N THR A 17 -4.79 38.07 -17.95
CA THR A 17 -6.00 37.23 -18.02
C THR A 17 -5.72 36.05 -18.96
N ALA A 18 -6.25 34.86 -18.66
CA ALA A 18 -6.45 33.84 -19.69
C ALA A 18 -7.26 34.47 -20.84
N ARG A 19 -6.85 34.18 -22.08
CA ARG A 19 -7.59 34.57 -23.28
C ARG A 19 -8.24 33.31 -23.82
N ASP A 20 -9.53 33.39 -24.15
CA ASP A 20 -10.12 32.45 -25.09
C ASP A 20 -9.31 32.57 -26.39
N VAL A 21 -8.77 31.45 -26.83
CA VAL A 21 -7.95 31.43 -28.04
C VAL A 21 -8.79 30.83 -29.15
N GLU A 22 -8.94 31.57 -30.25
CA GLU A 22 -9.66 31.07 -31.43
C GLU A 22 -9.00 29.79 -32.01
N ASP A 23 -7.71 29.57 -31.74
CA ASP A 23 -6.88 28.50 -32.30
C ASP A 23 -5.79 27.98 -31.32
N PHE A 24 -6.01 26.77 -30.78
CA PHE A 24 -5.02 26.05 -29.96
C PHE A 24 -3.67 25.82 -30.65
N GLU A 25 -3.68 25.56 -31.95
CA GLU A 25 -2.49 25.24 -32.72
C GLU A 25 -1.59 26.46 -32.96
N LYS A 26 -2.09 27.67 -32.67
CA LYS A 26 -1.31 28.91 -32.74
C LYS A 26 -0.64 29.25 -31.41
N GLU A 27 -1.38 29.20 -30.30
CA GLU A 27 -0.90 29.71 -28.99
C GLU A 27 -0.50 28.60 -28.00
N CYS A 28 -1.11 27.42 -28.10
CA CYS A 28 -0.87 26.28 -27.22
C CYS A 28 -0.09 25.14 -27.86
N ARG A 29 0.39 25.32 -29.10
CA ARG A 29 1.07 24.29 -29.90
C ARG A 29 2.14 23.51 -29.14
N GLY A 30 2.90 24.20 -28.28
CA GLY A 30 4.01 23.62 -27.52
C GLY A 30 3.61 22.53 -26.52
N PHE A 31 2.32 22.39 -26.19
CA PHE A 31 1.79 21.40 -25.24
C PHE A 31 1.21 20.15 -25.90
N PHE A 32 1.17 20.12 -27.23
CA PHE A 32 0.67 18.99 -28.00
C PHE A 32 1.81 18.22 -28.65
N ALA A 33 1.73 16.89 -28.66
CA ALA A 33 2.68 16.06 -29.38
C ALA A 33 2.59 16.41 -30.88
N ASN A 34 3.72 16.72 -31.51
CA ASN A 34 3.82 17.23 -32.88
C ASN A 34 3.05 18.53 -33.17
N GLY A 35 2.54 19.20 -32.12
CA GLY A 35 1.80 20.45 -32.25
C GLY A 35 0.34 20.29 -32.69
N GLU A 36 -0.23 19.08 -32.63
CA GLU A 36 -1.62 18.82 -33.01
C GLU A 36 -2.49 18.47 -31.80
N SER A 37 -3.59 19.21 -31.60
CA SER A 37 -4.49 18.97 -30.47
C SER A 37 -5.24 17.62 -30.59
N PRO A 38 -5.65 17.02 -29.45
CA PRO A 38 -6.59 15.90 -29.44
C PRO A 38 -7.93 16.24 -30.10
N THR A 39 -8.85 15.26 -30.20
CA THR A 39 -10.16 15.45 -30.85
C THR A 39 -10.87 16.71 -30.43
N ARG A 40 -11.32 17.45 -31.45
CA ARG A 40 -12.24 18.59 -31.33
C ARG A 40 -13.63 18.14 -31.73
N PHE A 41 -14.63 18.59 -30.97
CA PHE A 41 -16.03 18.34 -31.27
C PHE A 41 -16.60 19.53 -32.03
N SER A 42 -17.36 19.26 -33.09
CA SER A 42 -18.05 20.30 -33.85
C SER A 42 -19.28 20.80 -33.08
N GLY A 43 -19.40 22.12 -32.85
CA GLY A 43 -20.63 22.73 -32.34
C GLY A 43 -20.42 24.02 -31.52
N PRO A 44 -20.83 25.19 -32.04
CA PRO A 44 -20.88 26.42 -31.24
C PRO A 44 -22.14 26.49 -30.36
N PRO A 45 -22.07 27.04 -29.11
CA PRO A 45 -20.90 27.40 -28.31
C PRO A 45 -20.75 26.42 -27.12
N GLN A 46 -20.62 25.12 -27.39
CA GLN A 46 -20.51 24.11 -26.31
C GLN A 46 -19.08 23.93 -25.81
N TYR A 47 -18.07 24.10 -26.68
CA TYR A 47 -16.70 23.78 -26.36
C TYR A 47 -15.76 24.96 -26.58
N GLU A 48 -14.92 25.23 -25.58
CA GLU A 48 -13.97 26.34 -25.58
C GLU A 48 -12.52 25.87 -25.53
N GLN A 49 -11.65 26.63 -26.20
CA GLN A 49 -10.22 26.39 -26.29
C GLN A 49 -9.47 27.38 -25.38
N ILE A 50 -8.96 26.89 -24.25
CA ILE A 50 -8.31 27.72 -23.23
C ILE A 50 -6.80 27.45 -23.19
N CYS A 51 -6.00 28.46 -23.49
CA CYS A 51 -4.58 28.48 -23.13
C CYS A 51 -4.43 29.01 -21.72
N GLN A 52 -4.04 28.12 -20.80
CA GLN A 52 -4.05 28.42 -19.37
C GLN A 52 -2.83 29.26 -19.03
N THR A 53 -3.08 30.52 -18.66
CA THR A 53 -2.02 31.50 -18.40
C THR A 53 -1.97 31.92 -16.95
N LEU A 54 -0.77 32.23 -16.49
CA LEU A 54 -0.56 32.96 -15.24
C LEU A 54 0.53 34.02 -15.49
N ASN A 55 0.22 35.28 -15.19
CA ASN A 55 1.11 36.43 -15.44
C ASN A 55 1.57 36.52 -16.92
N GLY A 56 0.68 36.20 -17.86
CA GLY A 56 0.97 36.26 -19.30
C GLY A 56 1.80 35.10 -19.86
N VAL A 57 2.13 34.09 -19.04
CA VAL A 57 2.85 32.89 -19.48
C VAL A 57 1.86 31.73 -19.60
N VAL A 58 1.85 31.04 -20.74
CA VAL A 58 1.04 29.83 -20.97
C VAL A 58 1.74 28.63 -20.35
N TYR A 59 1.00 27.80 -19.60
CA TYR A 59 1.54 26.63 -18.91
C TYR A 59 0.98 25.29 -19.38
N TYR A 60 -0.24 25.27 -19.90
CA TYR A 60 -0.90 24.08 -20.44
C TYR A 60 -2.13 24.48 -21.26
N ALA A 61 -2.68 23.54 -22.02
CA ALA A 61 -3.91 23.73 -22.79
C ALA A 61 -5.07 22.99 -22.13
N THR A 62 -6.29 23.55 -22.18
CA THR A 62 -7.52 22.93 -21.66
C THR A 62 -8.65 23.07 -22.67
N TYR A 63 -9.19 21.95 -23.16
CA TYR A 63 -10.40 21.92 -23.98
C TYR A 63 -11.61 21.72 -23.07
N TYR A 64 -12.50 22.71 -23.03
CA TYR A 64 -13.51 22.83 -21.98
C TYR A 64 -14.94 22.69 -22.52
N ASP A 65 -15.82 21.92 -21.85
CA ASP A 65 -17.25 21.84 -22.17
C ASP A 65 -18.03 22.80 -21.28
N THR A 66 -18.54 23.88 -21.87
CA THR A 66 -19.26 24.95 -21.17
C THR A 66 -20.66 24.54 -20.71
N ILE A 67 -21.28 23.55 -21.38
CA ILE A 67 -22.60 23.04 -21.03
C ILE A 67 -22.52 22.10 -19.83
N ASN A 68 -21.55 21.20 -19.83
CA ASN A 68 -21.29 20.28 -18.72
C ASN A 68 -20.45 20.92 -17.61
N ARG A 69 -19.82 22.07 -17.87
CA ARG A 69 -18.95 22.81 -16.94
C ARG A 69 -17.82 21.94 -16.38
N ILE A 70 -17.29 21.08 -17.23
CA ILE A 70 -16.12 20.24 -16.98
C ILE A 70 -15.28 20.25 -18.26
N LEU A 71 -13.99 19.98 -18.10
CA LEU A 71 -13.10 19.83 -19.24
C LEU A 71 -13.31 18.51 -19.97
N VAL A 72 -13.05 18.50 -21.28
CA VAL A 72 -12.89 17.26 -22.06
C VAL A 72 -11.49 16.70 -21.79
N TYR A 73 -10.47 17.56 -21.88
CA TYR A 73 -9.08 17.23 -21.55
C TYR A 73 -8.24 18.47 -21.21
N SER A 74 -7.09 18.23 -20.59
CA SER A 74 -5.96 19.15 -20.51
C SER A 74 -4.69 18.48 -21.04
N ALA A 75 -3.89 19.22 -21.80
CA ALA A 75 -2.65 18.78 -22.42
C ALA A 75 -1.46 19.61 -21.94
N TYR A 76 -0.37 18.94 -21.57
CA TYR A 76 0.80 19.56 -20.96
C TYR A 76 2.08 18.75 -21.21
N LYS A 77 3.22 19.41 -21.03
CA LYS A 77 4.54 18.78 -21.07
C LYS A 77 4.99 18.35 -19.69
N PHE A 78 5.73 17.24 -19.64
CA PHE A 78 6.35 16.75 -18.42
C PHE A 78 7.87 16.84 -18.53
N GLU A 79 8.49 17.53 -17.55
CA GLU A 79 9.94 17.78 -17.51
C GLU A 79 10.61 17.21 -16.25
N GLY A 80 9.85 16.53 -15.39
CA GLY A 80 10.34 15.91 -14.17
C GLY A 80 9.53 16.31 -12.94
N ILE A 81 9.84 15.66 -11.81
CA ILE A 81 9.17 15.91 -10.54
C ILE A 81 9.88 17.05 -9.81
N MET A 82 9.21 18.20 -9.71
CA MET A 82 9.78 19.44 -9.14
C MET A 82 9.51 19.62 -7.64
N GLY A 83 8.63 18.81 -7.04
CA GLY A 83 8.27 18.95 -5.61
C GLY A 83 7.47 20.22 -5.29
N CYS A 84 6.64 20.69 -6.23
CA CYS A 84 5.83 21.90 -6.09
C CYS A 84 4.85 21.83 -4.92
N LYS A 85 4.60 22.99 -4.29
CA LYS A 85 3.62 23.15 -3.21
C LYS A 85 2.23 23.42 -3.80
N ARG A 86 1.20 22.75 -3.27
CA ARG A 86 -0.20 23.08 -3.60
C ARG A 86 -0.59 24.47 -3.09
N LYS A 87 -1.34 25.22 -3.89
CA LYS A 87 -2.15 26.35 -3.43
C LYS A 87 -3.40 25.88 -2.69
N LYS A 88 -4.02 26.82 -1.96
CA LYS A 88 -5.33 26.62 -1.31
C LYS A 88 -6.48 27.20 -2.12
N ASN A 89 -6.23 28.34 -2.77
CA ASN A 89 -7.26 29.09 -3.47
C ASN A 89 -7.41 28.59 -4.90
N TRP A 90 -8.67 28.53 -5.35
CA TRP A 90 -9.07 28.13 -6.69
C TRP A 90 -9.71 29.31 -7.40
N PHE A 91 -9.35 29.49 -8.66
CA PHE A 91 -9.76 30.64 -9.48
C PHE A 91 -10.72 30.22 -10.59
N ILE A 92 -11.51 31.18 -11.06
CA ILE A 92 -12.35 31.08 -12.26
C ILE A 92 -11.67 31.80 -13.41
N GLU A 93 -12.06 31.49 -14.65
CA GLU A 93 -11.54 32.19 -15.83
C GLU A 93 -12.56 33.18 -16.44
N PRO A 94 -12.14 34.30 -17.04
CA PRO A 94 -10.78 34.87 -16.95
C PRO A 94 -10.50 35.39 -15.53
N GLN A 95 -9.25 35.29 -15.09
CA GLN A 95 -8.80 35.87 -13.82
C GLN A 95 -8.75 37.41 -13.91
N GLY A 96 -9.79 38.11 -13.43
CA GLY A 96 -9.86 39.57 -13.49
C GLY A 96 -11.21 40.17 -13.10
N SER A 97 -11.44 41.45 -13.46
CA SER A 97 -12.70 42.15 -13.20
C SER A 97 -13.78 41.65 -14.17
N VAL A 98 -14.48 40.58 -13.78
CA VAL A 98 -15.59 40.01 -14.55
C VAL A 98 -16.89 40.70 -14.14
N ASP A 99 -17.79 40.93 -15.10
CA ASP A 99 -19.17 41.29 -14.79
C ASP A 99 -19.80 40.15 -13.96
N ILE A 100 -19.99 40.42 -12.67
CA ILE A 100 -20.47 39.45 -11.67
C ILE A 100 -21.79 38.80 -12.10
N LYS A 101 -22.59 39.44 -12.98
CA LYS A 101 -23.86 38.89 -13.47
C LYS A 101 -23.71 37.66 -14.36
N LEU A 102 -22.63 37.49 -15.13
CA LEU A 102 -22.42 36.32 -16.01
C LEU A 102 -21.48 35.26 -15.41
N CYS A 103 -20.95 35.49 -14.21
CA CYS A 103 -20.03 34.56 -13.56
C CYS A 103 -20.68 33.18 -13.34
N GLY A 104 -20.07 32.15 -13.93
CA GLY A 104 -20.48 30.76 -13.76
C GLY A 104 -21.56 30.28 -14.73
N GLU A 105 -22.02 31.07 -15.70
CA GLU A 105 -22.94 30.53 -16.72
C GLU A 105 -22.30 29.38 -17.50
N HIS A 106 -21.03 29.52 -17.86
CA HIS A 106 -20.29 28.60 -18.73
C HIS A 106 -19.16 27.85 -18.03
N GLN A 107 -19.02 27.93 -16.71
CA GLN A 107 -17.98 27.22 -15.96
C GLN A 107 -18.42 26.89 -14.53
N ALA A 108 -17.68 26.00 -13.87
CA ALA A 108 -17.89 25.68 -12.47
C ALA A 108 -17.45 26.84 -11.54
N LEU A 109 -18.13 26.99 -10.41
CA LEU A 109 -17.78 27.92 -9.34
C LEU A 109 -17.35 27.17 -8.07
N ASN A 110 -16.61 27.84 -7.19
CA ASN A 110 -16.20 27.25 -5.90
C ASN A 110 -17.40 26.72 -5.09
N GLY A 111 -18.49 27.49 -5.11
CA GLY A 111 -19.75 27.14 -4.46
C GLY A 111 -20.39 25.87 -5.00
N ASP A 112 -20.14 25.45 -6.25
CA ASP A 112 -20.69 24.19 -6.79
C ASP A 112 -20.12 22.96 -6.05
N TYR A 113 -18.88 23.04 -5.57
CA TYR A 113 -18.18 21.96 -4.86
C TYR A 113 -18.42 21.96 -3.34
N GLU A 114 -18.86 23.06 -2.76
CA GLU A 114 -19.06 23.14 -1.32
C GLU A 114 -20.17 22.18 -0.85
N LYS A 115 -19.81 21.30 0.10
CA LYS A 115 -20.68 20.26 0.67
C LYS A 115 -21.24 19.28 -0.38
N SER A 116 -20.59 19.16 -1.54
CA SER A 116 -21.03 18.26 -2.61
C SER A 116 -20.65 16.80 -2.37
N GLY A 117 -19.66 16.55 -1.51
CA GLY A 117 -19.04 15.23 -1.33
C GLY A 117 -17.99 14.88 -2.39
N PHE A 118 -17.69 15.80 -3.33
CA PHE A 118 -16.68 15.64 -4.38
C PHE A 118 -15.53 16.63 -4.20
N ASP A 119 -14.32 16.16 -4.51
CA ASP A 119 -13.14 16.98 -4.60
C ASP A 119 -13.06 17.71 -5.95
N LYS A 120 -12.28 18.79 -5.98
CA LYS A 120 -11.80 19.44 -7.21
C LYS A 120 -10.60 18.66 -7.75
N GLY A 121 -10.88 17.60 -8.51
CA GLY A 121 -9.86 16.74 -9.13
C GLY A 121 -9.17 17.46 -10.28
N HIS A 122 -7.84 17.58 -10.22
CA HIS A 122 -7.05 18.22 -11.29
C HIS A 122 -6.93 17.30 -12.51
N LEU A 123 -6.80 17.87 -13.71
CA LEU A 123 -6.40 17.11 -14.90
C LEU A 123 -5.00 17.44 -15.41
N ALA A 124 -4.54 18.68 -15.29
CA ALA A 124 -3.11 18.99 -15.18
C ALA A 124 -2.73 18.99 -13.69
N PRO A 125 -2.08 17.93 -13.16
CA PRO A 125 -1.89 17.78 -11.72
C PRO A 125 -0.62 18.48 -11.23
N VAL A 126 -0.69 19.00 -10.00
CA VAL A 126 0.43 19.67 -9.31
C VAL A 126 1.69 18.83 -9.26
N TYR A 127 1.56 17.51 -9.10
CA TYR A 127 2.71 16.61 -9.00
C TYR A 127 3.51 16.51 -10.31
N GLN A 128 2.90 16.85 -11.44
CA GLN A 128 3.52 16.81 -12.78
C GLN A 128 3.82 18.20 -13.34
N ALA A 129 3.64 19.25 -12.55
CA ALA A 129 3.92 20.62 -12.95
C ALA A 129 5.42 20.89 -13.11
N GLN A 130 5.79 21.62 -14.16
CA GLN A 130 7.18 21.89 -14.54
C GLN A 130 7.86 22.96 -13.66
N SER A 131 7.09 23.69 -12.86
CA SER A 131 7.58 24.74 -11.97
C SER A 131 6.50 25.08 -10.94
N GLN A 132 6.86 25.85 -9.89
CA GLN A 132 5.88 26.34 -8.94
C GLN A 132 4.84 27.26 -9.60
N SER A 133 5.23 28.09 -10.57
CA SER A 133 4.30 28.93 -11.32
C SER A 133 3.37 28.11 -12.22
N CYS A 134 3.86 27.03 -12.83
CA CYS A 134 3.02 26.06 -13.54
C CYS A 134 2.02 25.41 -12.58
N SER A 135 2.49 24.92 -11.43
CA SER A 135 1.64 24.35 -10.37
C SER A 135 0.62 25.35 -9.87
N ASP A 136 0.96 26.63 -9.81
CA ASP A 136 0.07 27.69 -9.38
C ASP A 136 -1.03 27.97 -10.40
N ALA A 137 -0.69 27.90 -11.70
CA ALA A 137 -1.61 28.04 -12.81
C ALA A 137 -2.63 26.89 -12.88
N THR A 138 -2.32 25.71 -12.33
CA THR A 138 -3.26 24.57 -12.36
C THR A 138 -4.49 24.72 -11.44
N PHE A 139 -4.51 25.72 -10.56
CA PHE A 139 -5.59 25.94 -9.57
C PHE A 139 -6.76 26.74 -10.14
N THR A 140 -7.21 26.37 -11.34
CA THR A 140 -8.38 26.96 -12.01
C THR A 140 -9.51 25.94 -12.07
N LEU A 141 -10.76 26.38 -11.94
CA LEU A 141 -11.91 25.48 -12.02
C LEU A 141 -12.14 24.94 -13.45
N THR A 142 -11.56 25.59 -14.45
CA THR A 142 -11.48 25.08 -15.81
C THR A 142 -10.50 23.91 -15.96
N ASN A 143 -9.59 23.69 -14.99
CA ASN A 143 -8.71 22.52 -14.90
C ASN A 143 -9.21 21.47 -13.86
N ALA A 144 -10.45 21.60 -13.37
CA ALA A 144 -11.00 20.70 -12.38
C ALA A 144 -12.30 20.01 -12.83
N ALA A 145 -12.49 18.78 -12.36
CA ALA A 145 -13.76 18.07 -12.47
C ALA A 145 -14.16 17.44 -11.12
N PRO A 146 -15.46 17.25 -10.82
CA PRO A 146 -15.91 16.55 -9.62
C PRO A 146 -15.33 15.13 -9.51
N GLN A 147 -14.43 14.93 -8.56
CA GLN A 147 -13.78 13.64 -8.37
C GLN A 147 -14.13 13.05 -7.02
N ASN A 148 -14.43 11.75 -6.98
CA ASN A 148 -14.67 11.04 -5.73
C ASN A 148 -13.44 11.19 -4.82
N PRO A 149 -13.57 11.66 -3.56
CA PRO A 149 -12.41 11.96 -2.71
C PRO A 149 -11.49 10.76 -2.47
N SER A 150 -12.08 9.56 -2.33
CA SER A 150 -11.32 8.33 -2.16
C SER A 150 -10.62 7.87 -3.43
N PHE A 151 -11.13 8.24 -4.61
CA PHE A 151 -10.46 8.02 -5.89
C PHE A 151 -9.33 9.04 -6.12
N ASN A 152 -9.64 10.33 -5.94
CA ASN A 152 -8.72 11.46 -6.08
C ASN A 152 -7.47 11.29 -5.21
N SER A 153 -7.66 11.15 -3.89
CA SER A 153 -6.53 11.00 -2.94
C SER A 153 -5.96 9.57 -2.87
N GLY A 154 -6.66 8.61 -3.48
CA GLY A 154 -6.31 7.19 -3.53
C GLY A 154 -5.69 6.79 -4.87
N GLN A 155 -6.40 5.94 -5.62
CA GLN A 155 -5.86 5.27 -6.80
C GLN A 155 -5.50 6.24 -7.94
N TRP A 156 -6.21 7.36 -8.10
CA TRP A 156 -5.88 8.34 -9.14
C TRP A 156 -4.56 9.07 -8.84
N ARG A 157 -4.38 9.59 -7.62
CA ARG A 157 -3.10 10.17 -7.18
C ARG A 157 -1.94 9.19 -7.34
N VAL A 158 -2.14 7.94 -6.97
CA VAL A 158 -1.12 6.89 -7.15
C VAL A 158 -0.74 6.74 -8.62
N LEU A 159 -1.73 6.69 -9.51
CA LEU A 159 -1.49 6.60 -10.95
C LEU A 159 -0.66 7.80 -11.44
N GLU A 160 -1.06 9.02 -11.07
CA GLU A 160 -0.35 10.26 -11.44
C GLU A 160 1.11 10.25 -10.97
N GLU A 161 1.36 9.83 -9.74
CA GLU A 161 2.71 9.70 -9.17
C GLU A 161 3.54 8.65 -9.89
N ASN A 162 2.94 7.49 -10.22
CA ASN A 162 3.63 6.39 -10.89
C ASN A 162 3.99 6.73 -12.34
N ILE A 163 3.09 7.40 -13.06
CA ILE A 163 3.37 7.93 -14.40
C ILE A 163 4.56 8.90 -14.32
N ALA A 164 4.51 9.88 -13.42
CA ALA A 164 5.57 10.88 -13.28
C ALA A 164 6.94 10.27 -12.96
N LYS A 165 6.99 9.28 -12.06
CA LYS A 165 8.22 8.57 -11.71
C LYS A 165 8.77 7.75 -12.88
N ALA A 166 7.93 6.94 -13.52
CA ALA A 166 8.34 6.14 -14.67
C ALA A 166 8.90 7.01 -15.81
N LEU A 167 8.22 8.13 -16.11
CA LEU A 167 8.69 9.09 -17.11
C LEU A 167 10.02 9.72 -16.72
N SER A 168 10.18 10.13 -15.45
CA SER A 168 11.40 10.76 -14.93
C SER A 168 12.61 9.83 -14.96
N GLU A 169 12.43 8.57 -14.57
CA GLU A 169 13.52 7.61 -14.42
C GLU A 169 13.90 6.95 -15.74
N GLN A 170 12.92 6.65 -16.60
CA GLN A 170 13.15 5.79 -17.77
C GLN A 170 13.31 6.55 -19.08
N TYR A 171 12.69 7.73 -19.21
CA TYR A 171 12.52 8.39 -20.50
C TYR A 171 13.17 9.78 -20.56
N LEU A 172 13.08 10.60 -19.51
CA LEU A 172 13.80 11.89 -19.48
C LEU A 172 15.33 11.73 -19.67
N PRO A 173 16.02 10.74 -19.05
CA PRO A 173 17.47 10.55 -19.28
C PRO A 173 17.82 10.16 -20.73
N LYS A 174 16.85 9.66 -21.50
CA LYS A 174 17.00 9.33 -22.92
C LYS A 174 16.73 10.53 -23.84
N LYS A 175 16.54 11.73 -23.27
CA LYS A 175 16.25 12.98 -23.98
C LYS A 175 14.96 12.91 -24.82
N TYR A 176 13.97 12.14 -24.37
CA TYR A 176 12.64 12.16 -24.96
C TYR A 176 11.87 13.42 -24.52
N SER A 177 11.10 14.01 -25.42
CA SER A 177 10.10 15.02 -25.07
C SER A 177 8.80 14.34 -24.67
N VAL A 178 8.30 14.62 -23.47
CA VAL A 178 7.15 13.90 -22.89
C VAL A 178 5.91 14.79 -22.88
N TYR A 179 4.86 14.31 -23.53
CA TYR A 179 3.55 14.96 -23.63
C TYR A 179 2.51 14.12 -22.92
N ILE A 180 1.67 14.76 -22.11
CA ILE A 180 0.61 14.11 -21.34
C ILE A 180 -0.71 14.79 -21.66
N VAL A 181 -1.76 13.99 -21.86
CA VAL A 181 -3.14 14.44 -22.01
C VAL A 181 -3.97 13.71 -20.97
N SER A 182 -4.73 14.46 -20.18
CA SER A 182 -5.61 13.91 -19.15
C SER A 182 -6.99 14.52 -19.26
N GLY A 183 -8.03 13.73 -19.11
CA GLY A 183 -9.39 14.17 -19.30
C GLY A 183 -10.38 13.36 -18.50
N VAL A 184 -11.65 13.67 -18.72
CA VAL A 184 -12.77 12.98 -18.10
C VAL A 184 -13.78 12.56 -19.16
N THR A 185 -14.83 11.84 -18.79
CA THR A 185 -16.00 11.63 -19.65
C THR A 185 -17.27 12.02 -18.88
N PRO A 186 -18.24 12.70 -19.52
CA PRO A 186 -19.48 13.08 -18.84
C PRO A 186 -20.18 11.88 -18.20
N GLY A 187 -20.74 12.09 -17.01
CA GLY A 187 -21.61 11.14 -16.33
C GLY A 187 -23.07 11.58 -16.38
N THR A 188 -23.91 10.88 -15.60
CA THR A 188 -25.36 11.08 -15.56
C THR A 188 -25.83 12.01 -14.45
N SER A 189 -24.95 12.37 -13.50
CA SER A 189 -25.29 13.21 -12.35
C SER A 189 -24.60 14.57 -12.41
N LYS A 190 -25.13 15.56 -11.68
CA LYS A 190 -24.60 16.93 -11.62
C LYS A 190 -24.51 17.43 -10.19
N LEU A 191 -23.44 18.12 -9.84
CA LEU A 191 -23.34 18.90 -8.61
C LEU A 191 -24.29 20.09 -8.71
N LYS A 192 -25.23 20.20 -7.77
CA LYS A 192 -26.18 21.31 -7.66
C LYS A 192 -26.90 21.62 -8.99
N ASN A 193 -27.18 20.58 -9.79
CA ASN A 193 -27.76 20.66 -11.14
C ASN A 193 -26.97 21.50 -12.17
N ARG A 194 -25.71 21.83 -11.89
CA ARG A 194 -24.88 22.73 -12.71
C ARG A 194 -23.66 22.05 -13.32
N VAL A 195 -22.84 21.40 -12.51
CA VAL A 195 -21.54 20.83 -12.94
C VAL A 195 -21.68 19.33 -13.11
N ASN A 196 -21.39 18.79 -14.30
CA ASN A 196 -21.45 17.35 -14.55
C ASN A 196 -20.45 16.61 -13.66
N VAL A 197 -20.87 15.49 -13.07
CA VAL A 197 -19.99 14.57 -12.36
C VAL A 197 -19.53 13.50 -13.34
N PRO A 198 -18.23 13.45 -13.68
CA PRO A 198 -17.71 12.48 -14.61
C PRO A 198 -17.97 11.03 -14.22
N SER A 199 -18.18 10.19 -15.23
CA SER A 199 -18.23 8.74 -15.07
C SER A 199 -16.81 8.14 -15.02
N TYR A 200 -15.89 8.64 -15.86
CA TYR A 200 -14.50 8.20 -15.91
C TYR A 200 -13.51 9.36 -15.90
N PHE A 201 -12.32 9.09 -15.38
CA PHE A 201 -11.10 9.87 -15.57
C PHE A 201 -10.13 9.06 -16.43
N TRP A 202 -9.41 9.72 -17.33
CA TRP A 202 -8.42 9.07 -18.19
C TRP A 202 -7.17 9.94 -18.35
N THR A 203 -6.03 9.30 -18.60
CA THR A 203 -4.75 9.97 -18.85
C THR A 203 -3.92 9.14 -19.82
N ALA A 204 -3.14 9.81 -20.66
CA ALA A 204 -2.26 9.16 -21.61
C ALA A 204 -0.99 9.99 -21.79
N TYR A 205 0.11 9.32 -22.10
CA TYR A 205 1.37 9.99 -22.42
C TYR A 205 1.96 9.46 -23.72
N CYS A 206 2.77 10.30 -24.36
CA CYS A 206 3.60 9.98 -25.51
C CYS A 206 5.01 10.59 -25.33
N CYS A 207 6.04 9.77 -25.55
CA CYS A 207 7.45 10.16 -25.47
C CYS A 207 8.03 10.26 -26.90
N LEU A 208 8.30 11.47 -27.36
CA LEU A 208 8.85 11.75 -28.69
C LEU A 208 10.38 11.70 -28.68
N ASP A 209 10.97 10.99 -29.66
CA ASP A 209 12.40 11.06 -29.96
C ASP A 209 12.79 12.43 -30.56
N GLN A 210 14.08 12.62 -30.80
CA GLN A 210 14.63 13.84 -31.41
C GLN A 210 14.13 14.08 -32.84
N ASN A 211 13.53 13.08 -33.47
CA ASN A 211 12.92 13.15 -34.80
C ASN A 211 11.39 13.30 -34.72
N ASN A 212 10.84 13.69 -33.56
CA ASN A 212 9.41 13.85 -33.33
C ASN A 212 8.57 12.58 -33.55
N ARG A 213 9.17 11.39 -33.37
CA ARG A 213 8.46 10.11 -33.44
C ARG A 213 8.18 9.60 -32.05
N CYS A 214 6.93 9.26 -31.76
CA CYS A 214 6.59 8.64 -30.49
C CYS A 214 7.19 7.25 -30.39
N GLN A 215 8.05 7.05 -29.42
CA GLN A 215 8.70 5.75 -29.17
C GLN A 215 7.96 4.95 -28.11
N ILE A 216 7.40 5.64 -27.11
CA ILE A 216 6.63 5.03 -26.03
C ILE A 216 5.34 5.81 -25.86
N SER A 217 4.21 5.09 -25.82
CA SER A 217 2.93 5.65 -25.41
C SER A 217 2.16 4.71 -24.52
N ARG A 218 1.31 5.27 -23.65
CA ARG A 218 0.40 4.50 -22.79
C ARG A 218 -0.85 5.28 -22.46
N GLY A 219 -1.97 4.58 -22.30
CA GLY A 219 -3.23 5.13 -21.83
C GLY A 219 -3.69 4.48 -20.53
N PHE A 220 -4.49 5.21 -19.76
CA PHE A 220 -5.09 4.74 -18.53
C PHE A 220 -6.50 5.32 -18.40
N ILE A 221 -7.43 4.53 -17.85
CA ILE A 221 -8.81 4.96 -17.62
C ILE A 221 -9.35 4.33 -16.34
N GLY A 222 -10.07 5.10 -15.54
CA GLY A 222 -10.68 4.62 -14.29
C GLY A 222 -12.05 5.22 -14.07
N GLU A 223 -12.98 4.41 -13.57
CA GLU A 223 -14.26 4.92 -13.06
C GLU A 223 -14.00 5.93 -11.94
N ASN A 224 -14.88 6.92 -11.80
CA ASN A 224 -14.82 7.93 -10.73
C ASN A 224 -15.19 7.33 -9.34
N LYS A 225 -14.47 6.29 -8.94
CA LYS A 225 -14.64 5.44 -7.76
C LYS A 225 -13.25 4.95 -7.33
N ASN A 226 -13.09 4.60 -6.05
CA ASN A 226 -11.80 4.14 -5.53
C ASN A 226 -11.47 2.69 -5.95
N ILE A 227 -11.29 2.51 -7.25
CA ILE A 227 -10.89 1.28 -7.92
C ILE A 227 -9.64 1.63 -8.74
N THR A 228 -8.72 0.68 -8.88
CA THR A 228 -7.48 0.88 -9.65
C THR A 228 -7.80 1.21 -11.11
N PRO A 229 -7.29 2.32 -11.66
CA PRO A 229 -7.40 2.61 -13.08
C PRO A 229 -6.79 1.51 -13.94
N GLN A 230 -7.45 1.19 -15.04
CA GLN A 230 -7.00 0.21 -16.01
C GLN A 230 -5.87 0.80 -16.83
N ASN A 231 -4.80 0.01 -17.02
CA ASN A 231 -3.71 0.32 -17.94
C ASN A 231 -4.03 -0.25 -19.32
N THR A 232 -3.93 0.57 -20.36
CA THR A 232 -4.32 0.22 -21.72
C THR A 232 -3.36 0.82 -22.77
N THR A 233 -3.52 0.42 -24.02
CA THR A 233 -2.82 1.08 -25.13
C THR A 233 -3.53 2.40 -25.46
N VAL A 234 -2.82 3.36 -26.05
CA VAL A 234 -3.44 4.59 -26.53
C VAL A 234 -4.54 4.29 -27.56
N ASN A 235 -4.34 3.30 -28.43
CA ASN A 235 -5.34 2.93 -29.44
C ASN A 235 -6.62 2.35 -28.84
N ASP A 236 -6.51 1.54 -27.79
CA ASP A 236 -7.67 0.98 -27.12
C ASP A 236 -8.38 2.06 -26.29
N LEU A 237 -7.62 2.96 -25.66
CA LEU A 237 -8.17 4.15 -25.00
C LEU A 237 -8.97 5.01 -25.99
N LYS A 238 -8.43 5.30 -27.19
CA LYS A 238 -9.14 6.05 -28.25
C LYS A 238 -10.51 5.44 -28.58
N LYS A 239 -10.57 4.11 -28.76
CA LYS A 239 -11.83 3.39 -29.03
C LYS A 239 -12.81 3.49 -27.86
N GLU A 240 -12.31 3.31 -26.64
CA GLU A 240 -13.13 3.40 -25.44
C GLU A 240 -13.69 4.81 -25.25
N LEU A 241 -12.88 5.85 -25.46
CA LEU A 241 -13.31 7.24 -25.41
C LEU A 241 -14.32 7.58 -26.51
N ALA A 242 -14.13 7.10 -27.74
CA ALA A 242 -15.11 7.28 -28.81
C ALA A 242 -16.49 6.71 -28.42
N ASN A 243 -16.50 5.52 -27.81
CA ASN A 243 -17.73 4.91 -27.29
C ASN A 243 -18.36 5.72 -26.15
N LEU A 244 -17.56 6.16 -25.17
CA LEU A 244 -18.04 6.91 -24.00
C LEU A 244 -18.58 8.29 -24.37
N TYR A 245 -17.93 8.96 -25.32
CA TYR A 245 -18.37 10.25 -25.87
C TYR A 245 -19.46 10.12 -26.95
N LYS A 246 -19.78 8.89 -27.38
CA LYS A 246 -20.76 8.59 -28.44
C LYS A 246 -20.42 9.27 -29.77
N VAL A 247 -19.16 9.23 -30.14
CA VAL A 247 -18.64 9.78 -31.41
C VAL A 247 -18.01 8.68 -32.26
N THR A 248 -17.86 8.92 -33.55
CA THR A 248 -17.29 7.95 -34.51
C THR A 248 -15.80 7.72 -34.28
N SER A 249 -15.08 8.72 -33.80
CA SER A 249 -13.64 8.66 -33.51
C SER A 249 -13.25 9.62 -32.40
N PHE A 250 -12.22 9.25 -31.64
CA PHE A 250 -11.61 10.09 -30.63
C PHE A 250 -10.09 9.89 -30.70
N GLU A 251 -9.36 10.96 -30.95
CA GLU A 251 -7.92 11.04 -31.07
C GLU A 251 -7.33 11.67 -29.80
N VAL A 252 -6.40 10.97 -29.16
CA VAL A 252 -5.67 11.45 -27.98
C VAL A 252 -4.34 12.12 -28.37
N PHE A 253 -3.68 11.61 -29.41
CA PHE A 253 -2.49 12.16 -30.06
C PHE A 253 -2.63 11.93 -31.57
N ASP A 254 -1.99 12.76 -32.39
CA ASP A 254 -1.96 12.61 -33.84
C ASP A 254 -1.61 11.17 -34.27
N SER A 255 -2.31 10.68 -35.30
CA SER A 255 -2.06 9.41 -36.00
C SER A 255 -0.58 9.14 -36.34
N SER A 256 0.23 10.16 -36.65
CA SER A 256 1.68 9.99 -36.93
C SER A 256 2.52 9.64 -35.69
N THR A 257 1.94 9.78 -34.49
CA THR A 257 2.58 9.58 -33.19
C THR A 257 2.27 8.25 -32.54
N VAL A 258 1.66 7.29 -33.26
CA VAL A 258 1.47 5.94 -32.71
C VAL A 258 2.69 5.09 -33.09
N PRO A 259 3.45 4.52 -32.12
CA PRO A 259 4.55 3.62 -32.45
C PRO A 259 4.02 2.44 -33.30
N PRO A 260 4.70 2.04 -34.39
CA PRO A 260 4.28 0.88 -35.17
C PRO A 260 4.20 -0.34 -34.24
N MET A 261 3.10 -1.08 -34.31
CA MET A 261 2.94 -2.33 -33.55
C MET A 261 4.17 -3.20 -33.80
N LYS A 262 4.92 -3.56 -32.75
CA LYS A 262 5.91 -4.62 -32.85
C LYS A 262 5.18 -5.88 -33.33
N GLN A 263 5.36 -6.25 -34.60
CA GLN A 263 5.00 -7.58 -35.04
C GLN A 263 5.71 -8.56 -34.11
N LYS A 264 4.93 -9.45 -33.48
CA LYS A 264 5.49 -10.54 -32.68
C LYS A 264 6.56 -11.23 -33.54
N SER A 265 7.83 -11.09 -33.17
CA SER A 265 8.90 -11.86 -33.78
C SER A 265 8.52 -13.33 -33.64
N LYS A 266 8.33 -14.03 -34.77
CA LYS A 266 8.19 -15.48 -34.79
C LYS A 266 9.32 -16.05 -33.94
N ALA A 267 8.97 -16.80 -32.90
CA ALA A 267 9.93 -17.57 -32.13
C ALA A 267 10.73 -18.44 -33.11
N PHE A 268 12.03 -18.16 -33.23
CA PHE A 268 12.95 -18.99 -33.97
C PHE A 268 13.11 -20.29 -33.14
N ARG A 269 12.39 -21.34 -33.53
CA ARG A 269 12.59 -22.68 -32.97
C ARG A 269 13.94 -23.18 -33.46
N ILE A 270 14.91 -23.27 -32.56
CA ILE A 270 16.09 -24.09 -32.78
C ILE A 270 15.64 -25.54 -32.59
N ASN A 271 15.49 -26.27 -33.70
CA ASN A 271 15.33 -27.72 -33.68
C ASN A 271 16.67 -28.34 -33.32
N VAL A 272 16.80 -28.86 -32.11
CA VAL A 272 17.85 -29.85 -31.80
C VAL A 272 17.32 -31.20 -32.24
N THR A 273 17.86 -31.70 -33.35
CA THR A 273 17.63 -33.07 -33.82
C THR A 273 18.41 -34.04 -32.93
N CYS A 274 17.70 -34.85 -32.15
CA CYS A 274 18.28 -36.06 -31.55
C CYS A 274 17.97 -37.23 -32.48
N SER A 275 18.93 -37.60 -33.34
CA SER A 275 18.88 -38.85 -34.08
C SER A 275 19.52 -39.98 -33.27
N GLN A 276 18.78 -41.08 -33.18
CA GLN A 276 19.25 -42.47 -32.99
C GLN A 276 19.82 -42.84 -31.62
N PHE A 277 19.03 -43.58 -30.83
CA PHE A 277 19.24 -45.01 -30.59
C PHE A 277 17.92 -45.63 -30.09
N TRP A 278 17.52 -46.75 -30.69
CA TRP A 278 16.26 -47.49 -30.47
C TRP A 278 16.56 -48.91 -29.99
N PHE A 279 15.52 -49.54 -29.41
CA PHE A 279 15.32 -50.95 -29.01
C PHE A 279 15.79 -51.34 -27.60
N SER A 280 15.04 -52.10 -26.79
CA SER A 280 13.76 -52.83 -26.94
C SER A 280 13.30 -53.33 -25.55
N PHE A 281 11.99 -53.54 -25.35
CA PHE A 281 11.35 -54.83 -24.98
C PHE A 281 9.93 -54.66 -24.44
N LEU A 282 8.96 -55.31 -25.12
CA LEU A 282 7.66 -55.72 -24.58
C LEU A 282 7.85 -56.93 -23.63
N CYS A 283 6.97 -57.12 -22.62
CA CYS A 283 5.99 -58.23 -22.57
C CYS A 283 5.36 -58.48 -21.17
N VAL A 284 4.03 -58.74 -21.22
CA VAL A 284 3.18 -59.64 -20.39
C VAL A 284 2.89 -59.31 -18.91
N LEU A 285 1.63 -58.91 -18.67
CA LEU A 285 0.85 -59.18 -17.46
C LEU A 285 0.32 -60.63 -17.46
N PHE A 286 0.26 -61.29 -16.30
CA PHE A 286 -0.95 -61.96 -15.74
C PHE A 286 -0.66 -62.69 -14.38
N LEU A 287 -1.51 -62.42 -13.37
CA LEU A 287 -1.99 -63.25 -12.23
C LEU A 287 -0.97 -63.83 -11.20
N PHE A 288 -1.25 -64.12 -9.91
CA PHE A 288 -2.43 -64.44 -9.09
C PHE A 288 -2.11 -64.21 -7.58
N TYR A 289 -3.16 -64.32 -6.73
CA TYR A 289 -3.22 -64.73 -5.30
C TYR A 289 -3.64 -63.70 -4.22
N LEU A 290 -4.96 -63.67 -3.99
CA LEU A 290 -5.68 -63.61 -2.70
C LEU A 290 -5.36 -64.88 -1.85
N PRO A 291 -5.62 -65.00 -0.51
CA PRO A 291 -6.98 -64.81 0.02
C PRO A 291 -7.20 -64.52 1.55
N LYS A 292 -8.49 -64.28 1.84
CA LYS A 292 -9.29 -64.53 3.08
C LYS A 292 -9.55 -63.38 4.07
N GLN A 293 -10.77 -62.85 3.97
CA GLN A 293 -11.71 -62.55 5.08
C GLN A 293 -12.54 -63.84 5.41
N PRO A 294 -13.46 -63.97 6.43
CA PRO A 294 -14.39 -62.93 6.93
C PRO A 294 -15.03 -63.04 8.36
N CYS A 295 -15.94 -62.08 8.67
CA CYS A 295 -17.22 -62.20 9.44
C CYS A 295 -17.17 -62.34 11.00
N ARG A 296 -18.14 -61.94 11.85
CA ARG A 296 -19.46 -61.24 11.79
C ARG A 296 -19.98 -60.93 13.23
N GLN A 297 -20.83 -59.88 13.37
CA GLN A 297 -22.08 -59.73 14.17
C GLN A 297 -22.20 -59.83 15.72
N SER A 298 -22.81 -58.78 16.31
CA SER A 298 -24.04 -58.72 17.19
C SER A 298 -24.15 -59.68 18.41
N SER A 299 -24.57 -59.26 19.62
CA SER A 299 -25.99 -59.08 20.02
C SER A 299 -26.19 -58.72 21.52
N ALA A 300 -27.32 -58.05 21.82
CA ALA A 300 -28.27 -58.24 22.94
C ALA A 300 -28.12 -57.55 24.34
N MET A 301 -29.18 -56.80 24.68
CA MET A 301 -29.77 -56.42 26.00
C MET A 301 -30.56 -57.62 26.61
N PRO A 302 -31.06 -57.68 27.89
CA PRO A 302 -32.12 -56.77 28.42
C PRO A 302 -32.26 -56.56 29.97
N LEU A 303 -33.21 -55.66 30.31
CA LEU A 303 -34.04 -55.31 31.52
C LEU A 303 -33.95 -56.14 32.84
N ILE A 304 -34.26 -55.61 34.07
CA ILE A 304 -35.64 -55.45 34.66
C ILE A 304 -35.66 -54.73 36.07
N ARG A 305 -36.70 -53.89 36.27
CA ARG A 305 -37.55 -53.45 37.44
C ARG A 305 -37.05 -52.98 38.83
N ALA A 306 -37.44 -51.72 39.13
CA ALA A 306 -38.35 -51.18 40.18
C ALA A 306 -38.63 -51.89 41.53
N GLY A 307 -38.57 -51.10 42.63
CA GLY A 307 -39.23 -51.34 43.92
C GLY A 307 -39.05 -50.21 44.95
N HIS A 308 -40.15 -49.58 45.36
CA HIS A 308 -40.37 -48.72 46.55
C HIS A 308 -41.58 -49.38 47.32
N PRO A 309 -41.99 -49.07 48.58
CA PRO A 309 -41.74 -47.86 49.40
C PRO A 309 -41.70 -48.02 50.98
N GLN A 310 -41.57 -46.86 51.68
CA GLN A 310 -41.91 -46.47 53.09
C GLN A 310 -41.15 -47.08 54.30
N GLY A 311 -40.80 -46.39 55.41
CA GLY A 311 -41.03 -45.01 55.89
C GLY A 311 -40.41 -44.77 57.31
N HIS A 312 -40.48 -43.51 57.78
CA HIS A 312 -40.26 -42.94 59.13
C HIS A 312 -38.85 -42.50 59.63
N ALA A 313 -38.75 -41.20 59.94
CA ALA A 313 -37.69 -40.48 60.70
C ALA A 313 -38.17 -40.21 62.15
N PRO A 314 -37.32 -39.76 63.12
CA PRO A 314 -36.91 -38.34 63.19
C PRO A 314 -35.51 -37.98 63.79
N VAL A 315 -34.93 -36.90 63.22
CA VAL A 315 -34.25 -35.70 63.80
C VAL A 315 -33.11 -35.81 64.86
N HIS A 316 -31.92 -35.29 64.53
CA HIS A 316 -31.09 -34.43 65.42
C HIS A 316 -30.12 -33.51 64.62
N ASN A 317 -29.80 -32.34 65.24
CA ASN A 317 -29.32 -31.05 64.70
C ASN A 317 -28.12 -30.99 63.73
N VAL A 318 -28.27 -30.12 62.73
CA VAL A 318 -27.40 -29.93 61.54
C VAL A 318 -26.73 -28.53 61.53
N GLY A 319 -26.73 -27.78 62.65
CA GLY A 319 -26.37 -26.35 62.66
C GLY A 319 -24.88 -26.00 62.73
N ASP A 320 -24.17 -26.53 63.74
CA ASP A 320 -22.90 -25.89 64.19
C ASP A 320 -21.62 -26.50 63.58
N GLU A 321 -21.63 -27.77 63.17
CA GLU A 321 -20.48 -28.40 62.51
C GLU A 321 -20.29 -27.93 61.06
N ILE A 322 -21.38 -27.51 60.41
CA ILE A 322 -21.36 -26.97 59.04
C ILE A 322 -20.64 -25.62 59.00
N LEU A 323 -20.71 -24.84 60.08
CA LEU A 323 -20.07 -23.52 60.17
C LEU A 323 -18.54 -23.64 60.13
N ILE A 324 -17.97 -24.64 60.81
CA ILE A 324 -16.51 -24.85 60.89
C ILE A 324 -15.95 -25.36 59.56
N ILE A 325 -16.62 -26.32 58.93
CA ILE A 325 -16.20 -26.88 57.64
C ILE A 325 -16.29 -25.82 56.53
N HIS A 326 -17.32 -24.98 56.55
CA HIS A 326 -17.48 -23.91 55.56
C HIS A 326 -16.37 -22.84 55.70
N HIS A 327 -16.00 -22.44 56.92
CA HIS A 327 -14.88 -21.52 57.15
C HIS A 327 -13.52 -22.12 56.76
N LEU A 328 -13.31 -23.42 56.99
CA LEU A 328 -12.10 -24.12 56.58
C LEU A 328 -11.98 -24.19 55.04
N ILE A 329 -13.08 -24.45 54.34
CA ILE A 329 -13.13 -24.46 52.87
C ILE A 329 -12.85 -23.06 52.31
N LEU A 330 -13.43 -22.00 52.89
CA LEU A 330 -13.15 -20.61 52.49
C LEU A 330 -11.68 -20.22 52.72
N PHE A 331 -11.06 -20.70 53.80
CA PHE A 331 -9.63 -20.49 54.08
C PHE A 331 -8.73 -21.20 53.06
N ILE A 332 -9.06 -22.44 52.69
CA ILE A 332 -8.34 -23.19 51.65
C ILE A 332 -8.52 -22.53 50.27
N MET A 333 -9.73 -22.05 49.96
CA MET A 333 -10.01 -21.33 48.71
C MET A 333 -9.27 -20.00 48.61
N THR A 334 -9.16 -19.26 49.73
CA THR A 334 -8.35 -18.03 49.76
C THR A 334 -6.86 -18.33 49.66
N LEU A 335 -6.34 -19.40 50.29
CA LEU A 335 -4.94 -19.81 50.14
C LEU A 335 -4.61 -20.25 48.70
N LEU A 336 -5.51 -21.01 48.05
CA LEU A 336 -5.39 -21.38 46.65
C LEU A 336 -5.45 -20.18 45.72
N LEU A 337 -6.26 -19.16 46.03
CA LEU A 337 -6.30 -17.90 45.28
C LEU A 337 -4.97 -17.13 45.40
N HIS A 338 -4.33 -17.12 46.58
CA HIS A 338 -3.02 -16.49 46.78
C HIS A 338 -1.88 -17.26 46.07
N VAL A 339 -1.98 -18.59 45.92
CA VAL A 339 -1.01 -19.38 45.15
C VAL A 339 -1.28 -19.28 43.64
N LEU A 340 -2.54 -19.16 43.20
CA LEU A 340 -2.89 -18.77 41.82
C LEU A 340 -2.34 -17.38 41.49
N MET A 341 -2.35 -16.44 42.44
CA MET A 341 -1.68 -15.13 42.32
C MET A 341 -0.15 -15.23 42.21
N LEU A 342 0.47 -16.27 42.77
CA LEU A 342 1.91 -16.58 42.60
C LEU A 342 2.23 -17.23 41.23
N PHE A 343 1.28 -17.99 40.63
CA PHE A 343 1.41 -18.46 39.24
C PHE A 343 1.11 -17.36 38.20
N LEU A 344 0.35 -16.33 38.56
CA LEU A 344 0.16 -15.11 37.77
C LEU A 344 1.42 -14.21 37.71
N LEU A 345 2.50 -14.59 38.41
CA LEU A 345 3.83 -13.97 38.37
C LEU A 345 4.86 -14.78 37.55
N SER A 346 4.45 -15.71 36.69
CA SER A 346 5.36 -16.26 35.68
C SER A 346 5.70 -15.17 34.66
N GLY A 347 6.75 -14.41 34.95
CA GLY A 347 7.24 -13.26 34.20
C GLY A 347 7.37 -13.55 32.70
N GLY A 348 6.41 -13.03 31.95
CA GLY A 348 6.55 -12.74 30.53
C GLY A 348 7.39 -11.48 30.38
N SER A 349 8.69 -11.60 30.64
CA SER A 349 9.65 -10.57 30.31
C SER A 349 9.79 -10.48 28.79
N ALA A 350 9.83 -9.26 28.23
CA ALA A 350 10.75 -9.06 27.11
C ALA A 350 12.10 -9.58 27.55
N GLU A 351 12.88 -10.06 26.61
CA GLU A 351 14.30 -10.26 26.76
C GLU A 351 14.82 -10.28 25.32
N VAL A 352 16.11 -10.02 25.13
CA VAL A 352 16.76 -10.71 24.03
C VAL A 352 16.72 -12.19 24.41
N VAL A 353 15.69 -12.89 23.93
CA VAL A 353 15.45 -14.27 24.32
C VAL A 353 16.42 -15.18 23.59
N LYS A 354 16.76 -16.28 24.23
CA LYS A 354 17.50 -17.36 23.57
C LYS A 354 16.59 -18.18 22.64
N ASP A 355 15.30 -18.23 22.96
CA ASP A 355 14.32 -19.12 22.34
C ASP A 355 12.93 -18.44 22.32
N PHE A 356 12.45 -18.14 21.11
CA PHE A 356 11.16 -17.53 20.84
C PHE A 356 10.01 -18.42 21.29
N GLU A 357 10.11 -19.73 21.06
CA GLU A 357 9.05 -20.69 21.31
C GLU A 357 8.67 -20.72 22.80
N GLN A 358 9.63 -20.50 23.69
CA GLN A 358 9.40 -20.51 25.15
C GLN A 358 8.73 -19.25 25.69
N LYS A 359 9.00 -18.07 25.09
CA LYS A 359 8.61 -16.76 25.65
C LYS A 359 7.61 -15.98 24.80
N CYS A 360 7.64 -16.21 23.49
CA CYS A 360 6.87 -15.51 22.47
C CYS A 360 6.05 -16.43 21.56
N GLY A 361 5.98 -17.74 21.88
CA GLY A 361 5.26 -18.76 21.12
C GLY A 361 3.85 -18.34 20.70
N GLN A 362 3.15 -17.59 21.56
CA GLN A 362 1.78 -17.11 21.33
C GLN A 362 1.60 -16.20 20.10
N PHE A 363 2.67 -15.60 19.57
CA PHE A 363 2.61 -14.74 18.37
C PHE A 363 2.89 -15.48 17.07
N PHE A 364 3.23 -16.77 17.15
CA PHE A 364 3.53 -17.59 16.00
C PHE A 364 2.42 -18.60 15.73
N ALA A 365 2.08 -18.79 14.47
CA ALA A 365 1.12 -19.81 14.08
C ALA A 365 1.68 -21.18 14.48
N GLY A 366 0.89 -21.97 15.24
CA GLY A 366 1.32 -23.25 15.79
C GLY A 366 2.47 -23.18 16.80
N GLY A 367 2.75 -21.99 17.36
CA GLY A 367 3.77 -21.83 18.39
C GLY A 367 5.22 -21.84 17.91
N LYS A 368 5.47 -21.89 16.59
CA LYS A 368 6.81 -22.02 16.02
C LYS A 368 7.18 -20.82 15.15
N SER A 369 8.31 -20.19 15.46
CA SER A 369 8.81 -18.99 14.79
C SER A 369 9.21 -19.23 13.33
N PRO A 370 9.14 -18.21 12.46
CA PRO A 370 9.72 -18.28 11.11
C PRO A 370 11.21 -18.62 11.14
N THR A 371 11.80 -18.98 9.99
CA THR A 371 13.23 -19.32 9.88
C THR A 371 14.12 -18.32 10.61
N THR A 372 14.92 -18.85 11.53
CA THR A 372 16.01 -18.13 12.22
C THR A 372 17.36 -18.62 11.69
N PHE A 373 18.31 -17.71 11.54
CA PHE A 373 19.67 -18.02 11.12
C PHE A 373 20.50 -18.41 12.33
N THR A 374 20.49 -19.71 12.67
CA THR A 374 21.18 -20.26 13.84
C THR A 374 22.72 -20.14 13.72
N GLY A 375 23.41 -20.05 14.86
CA GLY A 375 24.88 -20.01 14.92
C GLY A 375 25.53 -18.66 14.61
N LYS A 376 24.74 -17.60 14.33
CA LYS A 376 25.28 -16.24 14.07
C LYS A 376 24.90 -15.28 15.21
N PRO A 377 25.87 -14.66 15.91
CA PRO A 377 25.59 -13.72 17.01
C PRO A 377 24.94 -12.40 16.55
N GLN A 378 24.92 -12.16 15.24
CA GLN A 378 24.29 -11.02 14.56
C GLN A 378 22.79 -10.94 14.80
N TYR A 379 22.09 -12.07 14.90
CA TYR A 379 20.63 -12.06 14.96
C TYR A 379 20.13 -12.21 16.39
N ARG A 380 19.13 -11.41 16.73
CA ARG A 380 18.52 -11.36 18.07
C ARG A 380 17.03 -11.64 17.98
N GLN A 381 16.56 -12.44 18.93
CA GLN A 381 15.15 -12.74 19.11
C GLN A 381 14.63 -11.81 20.21
N ILE A 382 13.62 -10.99 19.89
CA ILE A 382 13.12 -9.96 20.79
C ILE A 382 11.63 -10.19 21.04
N CYS A 383 11.27 -10.40 22.30
CA CYS A 383 9.88 -10.31 22.75
C CYS A 383 9.56 -8.85 23.07
N GLN A 384 8.75 -8.17 22.26
CA GLN A 384 8.59 -6.73 22.31
C GLN A 384 7.68 -6.33 23.48
N THR A 385 8.26 -5.69 24.49
CA THR A 385 7.58 -5.44 25.77
C THR A 385 7.59 -3.97 26.13
N LEU A 386 6.42 -3.50 26.53
CA LEU A 386 6.22 -2.15 27.03
C LEU A 386 5.46 -2.25 28.34
N ASN A 387 6.04 -1.69 29.41
CA ASN A 387 5.50 -1.71 30.77
C ASN A 387 5.20 -3.14 31.28
N GLY A 388 6.13 -4.07 31.03
CA GLY A 388 6.03 -5.46 31.47
C GLY A 388 5.06 -6.34 30.69
N VAL A 389 4.46 -5.84 29.59
CA VAL A 389 3.54 -6.60 28.74
C VAL A 389 4.15 -6.87 27.37
N VAL A 390 4.25 -8.15 26.99
CA VAL A 390 4.71 -8.57 25.65
C VAL A 390 3.58 -8.43 24.63
N TYR A 391 3.83 -7.73 23.52
CA TYR A 391 2.81 -7.43 22.51
C TYR A 391 2.99 -8.13 21.16
N TYR A 392 4.24 -8.42 20.79
CA TYR A 392 4.59 -9.13 19.55
C TYR A 392 6.05 -9.60 19.61
N ALA A 393 6.50 -10.34 18.60
CA ALA A 393 7.87 -10.81 18.49
C ALA A 393 8.58 -10.16 17.30
N THR A 394 9.88 -9.87 17.44
CA THR A 394 10.72 -9.34 16.36
C THR A 394 12.03 -10.10 16.29
N TYR A 395 12.36 -10.62 15.11
CA TYR A 395 13.68 -11.16 14.81
C TYR A 395 14.52 -10.08 14.14
N TYR A 396 15.65 -9.74 14.75
CA TYR A 396 16.37 -8.50 14.45
C TYR A 396 17.82 -8.75 14.04
N ASP A 397 18.30 -8.02 13.03
CA ASP A 397 19.67 -8.07 12.55
C ASP A 397 20.48 -6.90 13.16
N THR A 398 21.40 -7.21 14.06
CA THR A 398 22.19 -6.18 14.77
C THR A 398 23.32 -5.57 13.93
N ILE A 399 23.73 -6.22 12.83
CA ILE A 399 24.75 -5.68 11.92
C ILE A 399 24.09 -4.73 10.93
N ASN A 400 23.02 -5.16 10.27
CA ASN A 400 22.28 -4.32 9.33
C ASN A 400 21.36 -3.29 10.04
N LYS A 401 21.13 -3.49 11.35
CA LYS A 401 20.30 -2.64 12.21
C LYS A 401 18.90 -2.42 11.67
N ILE A 402 18.32 -3.49 11.14
CA ILE A 402 16.93 -3.56 10.67
C ILE A 402 16.33 -4.89 11.15
N PRO A 403 15.01 -4.96 11.37
CA PRO A 403 14.36 -6.25 11.59
C PRO A 403 14.49 -7.15 10.36
N VAL A 404 14.55 -8.45 10.59
CA VAL A 404 14.32 -9.48 9.55
C VAL A 404 12.81 -9.67 9.39
N TYR A 405 12.09 -9.82 10.51
CA TYR A 405 10.63 -9.85 10.56
C TYR A 405 10.09 -9.47 11.95
N SER A 406 8.81 -9.10 11.99
CA SER A 406 7.98 -9.04 13.20
C SER A 406 6.75 -9.94 13.03
N ALA A 407 6.41 -10.71 14.06
CA ALA A 407 5.26 -11.62 14.10
C ALA A 407 4.28 -11.19 15.19
N TYR A 408 3.00 -11.10 14.84
CA TYR A 408 1.94 -10.58 15.70
C TYR A 408 0.58 -11.19 15.37
N LYS A 409 -0.37 -11.02 16.29
CA LYS A 409 -1.77 -11.45 16.09
C LYS A 409 -2.65 -10.28 15.67
N PHE A 410 -3.61 -10.56 14.81
CA PHE A 410 -4.64 -9.59 14.43
C PHE A 410 -5.97 -9.92 15.11
N ALA A 411 -6.58 -8.93 15.76
CA ALA A 411 -7.84 -9.07 16.49
C ALA A 411 -8.97 -8.18 15.94
N GLY A 412 -8.72 -7.45 14.85
CA GLY A 412 -9.68 -6.52 14.26
C GLY A 412 -9.13 -5.09 14.16
N ILE A 413 -9.90 -4.21 13.53
CA ILE A 413 -9.52 -2.81 13.32
C ILE A 413 -10.00 -2.00 14.53
N MET A 414 -9.06 -1.56 15.38
CA MET A 414 -9.37 -0.88 16.64
C MET A 414 -9.45 0.64 16.54
N GLY A 415 -8.96 1.24 15.43
CA GLY A 415 -8.90 2.71 15.29
C GLY A 415 -7.85 3.38 16.20
N CYS A 416 -6.77 2.66 16.53
CA CYS A 416 -5.71 3.14 17.41
C CYS A 416 -5.05 4.43 16.89
N LYS A 417 -4.69 5.32 17.81
CA LYS A 417 -3.94 6.55 17.52
C LYS A 417 -2.45 6.24 17.39
N ARG A 418 -1.82 6.86 16.39
CA ARG A 418 -0.37 6.86 16.25
C ARG A 418 0.27 7.68 17.37
N GLN A 419 1.44 7.25 17.82
CA GLN A 419 2.31 7.97 18.72
C GLN A 419 3.46 8.63 17.94
N ASN A 420 4.21 9.51 18.60
CA ASN A 420 5.41 10.14 18.03
C ASN A 420 6.70 9.73 18.77
N ASN A 421 6.56 9.12 19.94
CA ASN A 421 7.67 8.69 20.76
C ASN A 421 8.16 7.33 20.27
N TRP A 422 9.43 7.27 19.88
CA TRP A 422 10.09 6.05 19.42
C TRP A 422 11.00 5.48 20.50
N TYR A 423 10.79 4.22 20.82
CA TYR A 423 11.58 3.44 21.76
C TYR A 423 12.75 2.74 21.06
N ILE A 424 13.67 2.26 21.87
CA ILE A 424 14.78 1.37 21.54
C ILE A 424 14.80 0.21 22.55
N GLU A 425 15.63 -0.79 22.28
CA GLU A 425 15.82 -1.97 23.14
C GLU A 425 17.20 -1.86 23.84
N PRO A 426 17.28 -1.33 25.08
CA PRO A 426 18.55 -1.12 25.77
C PRO A 426 19.42 -2.39 25.86
N GLN A 427 18.76 -3.53 26.05
CA GLN A 427 19.36 -4.87 26.16
C GLN A 427 20.08 -5.34 24.89
N LEU A 428 19.84 -4.71 23.74
CA LEU A 428 20.62 -4.96 22.54
C LEU A 428 22.03 -4.39 22.64
N ASP A 429 22.24 -3.25 23.31
CA ASP A 429 23.55 -2.62 23.44
C ASP A 429 24.24 -2.98 24.75
N GLU A 430 23.50 -3.24 25.84
CA GLU A 430 24.03 -3.67 27.13
C GLU A 430 23.29 -4.89 27.67
N ASN A 431 24.01 -6.00 27.89
CA ASN A 431 23.38 -7.28 28.26
C ASN A 431 22.60 -7.27 29.59
N ASN A 432 22.91 -6.33 30.50
CA ASN A 432 22.28 -6.23 31.82
C ASN A 432 21.15 -5.19 31.88
N ALA A 433 20.84 -4.54 30.76
CA ALA A 433 19.82 -3.50 30.74
C ALA A 433 18.41 -4.08 30.92
N PRO A 434 17.45 -3.31 31.46
CA PRO A 434 16.06 -3.72 31.60
C PRO A 434 15.49 -4.14 30.25
N SER A 435 14.55 -5.07 30.28
CA SER A 435 14.03 -5.64 29.05
C SER A 435 12.88 -4.89 28.42
N ASP A 436 12.20 -4.01 29.18
CA ASP A 436 11.22 -3.09 28.61
C ASP A 436 11.90 -2.12 27.64
N MET A 437 11.25 -1.89 26.50
CA MET A 437 11.66 -0.85 25.57
C MET A 437 11.68 0.53 26.26
N LYS A 438 12.66 1.37 25.94
CA LYS A 438 12.85 2.70 26.56
C LYS A 438 13.01 3.78 25.50
N LEU A 439 12.60 5.01 25.84
CA LEU A 439 12.88 6.14 24.97
C LEU A 439 14.40 6.35 24.92
N GLU A 440 14.92 6.65 23.74
CA GLU A 440 16.36 6.81 23.52
C GLU A 440 17.00 7.81 24.51
N LYS A 441 16.30 8.91 24.80
CA LYS A 441 16.74 9.94 25.77
C LYS A 441 16.83 9.48 27.23
N ASP A 442 16.15 8.38 27.58
CA ASP A 442 16.08 7.85 28.94
C ASP A 442 17.11 6.73 29.17
N VAL A 443 17.96 6.44 28.17
CA VAL A 443 18.94 5.35 28.19
C VAL A 443 20.36 5.92 28.21
N THR A 444 21.14 5.55 29.23
CA THR A 444 22.55 5.96 29.36
C THR A 444 23.46 4.73 29.30
N ILE A 445 23.90 4.37 28.10
CA ILE A 445 24.74 3.18 27.84
C ILE A 445 25.98 3.59 27.04
N GLN A 446 27.15 3.10 27.43
CA GLN A 446 28.37 3.27 26.64
C GLN A 446 28.29 2.42 25.36
N GLY A 447 28.35 3.06 24.20
CA GLY A 447 28.20 2.37 22.90
C GLY A 447 26.75 2.17 22.46
N LEU A 448 25.83 3.02 22.91
CA LEU A 448 24.45 3.02 22.42
C LEU A 448 24.39 3.13 20.89
N GLY A 449 23.59 2.27 20.24
CA GLY A 449 23.43 2.22 18.80
C GLY A 449 24.51 1.41 18.06
N VAL A 450 25.34 0.65 18.78
CA VAL A 450 26.30 -0.31 18.18
C VAL A 450 25.56 -1.50 17.58
N ARG A 451 24.54 -2.02 18.26
CA ARG A 451 23.77 -3.21 17.87
C ARG A 451 22.34 -2.91 17.44
N GLN A 452 21.92 -1.64 17.42
CA GLN A 452 20.59 -1.23 16.96
C GLN A 452 20.59 0.15 16.28
N ALA A 453 19.49 0.47 15.59
CA ALA A 453 19.30 1.80 15.02
C ALA A 453 18.91 2.83 16.10
N LEU A 454 19.29 4.09 15.88
CA LEU A 454 18.88 5.25 16.69
C LEU A 454 18.01 6.20 15.89
N ASN A 455 17.28 7.10 16.55
CA ASN A 455 16.40 8.05 15.88
C ASN A 455 17.15 8.92 14.89
N SER A 456 18.35 9.37 15.27
CA SER A 456 19.25 10.16 14.42
C SER A 456 19.63 9.47 13.11
N TYR A 457 19.57 8.13 13.03
CA TYR A 457 19.90 7.40 11.82
C TYR A 457 18.82 7.57 10.74
N TYR A 458 17.60 7.92 11.15
CA TYR A 458 16.49 8.21 10.24
C TYR A 458 16.40 9.69 9.83
N GLU A 459 17.11 10.60 10.53
CA GLU A 459 17.06 12.04 10.25
C GLU A 459 17.80 12.41 8.95
N GLY A 460 18.83 11.63 8.57
CA GLY A 460 19.62 11.85 7.37
C GLY A 460 18.90 11.58 6.04
N PHE A 461 17.65 11.14 6.05
CA PHE A 461 16.89 10.77 4.85
C PHE A 461 15.90 11.84 4.36
N GLY A 462 15.75 12.96 5.07
CA GLY A 462 14.75 13.98 4.73
C GLY A 462 13.32 13.41 4.73
N LYS A 463 12.50 13.82 3.76
CA LYS A 463 11.10 13.36 3.61
C LYS A 463 10.96 12.09 2.76
N ASP A 464 12.06 11.52 2.28
CA ASP A 464 12.04 10.46 1.26
C ASP A 464 11.86 9.06 1.85
N TYR A 465 12.19 8.89 3.14
CA TYR A 465 12.02 7.63 3.85
C TYR A 465 11.33 7.83 5.19
N HIS A 466 10.41 6.93 5.50
CA HIS A 466 9.75 6.82 6.78
C HIS A 466 10.33 5.66 7.58
N LYS A 467 10.11 5.69 8.89
CA LYS A 467 10.22 4.51 9.76
C LYS A 467 9.04 3.58 9.42
N GLY A 468 9.24 2.66 8.49
CA GLY A 468 8.23 1.68 8.07
C GLY A 468 8.09 0.60 9.12
N HIS A 469 6.92 0.54 9.78
CA HIS A 469 6.64 -0.48 10.78
C HIS A 469 6.47 -1.85 10.11
N LEU A 470 6.96 -2.90 10.76
CA LEU A 470 6.64 -4.28 10.37
C LEU A 470 5.38 -4.76 11.08
N ALA A 471 5.25 -4.55 12.38
CA ALA A 471 3.96 -4.64 13.07
C ALA A 471 3.29 -3.25 13.06
N PRO A 472 2.27 -2.99 12.23
CA PRO A 472 1.76 -1.64 12.01
C PRO A 472 0.63 -1.29 12.99
N VAL A 473 0.56 -0.01 13.34
CA VAL A 473 -0.49 0.57 14.22
C VAL A 473 -1.90 0.22 13.76
N TYR A 474 -2.14 0.18 12.45
CA TYR A 474 -3.47 -0.09 11.89
C TYR A 474 -3.98 -1.52 12.20
N GLN A 475 -3.06 -2.44 12.51
CA GLN A 475 -3.37 -3.85 12.80
C GLN A 475 -3.14 -4.21 14.29
N ALA A 476 -2.83 -3.21 15.13
CA ALA A 476 -2.62 -3.40 16.56
C ALA A 476 -3.92 -3.77 17.30
N GLN A 477 -3.80 -4.63 18.32
CA GLN A 477 -4.95 -5.19 19.04
C GLN A 477 -5.49 -4.27 20.16
N SER A 478 -4.75 -3.23 20.51
CA SER A 478 -5.12 -2.23 21.53
C SER A 478 -4.27 -0.98 21.37
N GLN A 479 -4.63 0.11 22.06
CA GLN A 479 -3.80 1.32 22.07
C GLN A 479 -2.42 1.10 22.70
N SER A 480 -2.33 0.23 23.71
CA SER A 480 -1.06 -0.12 24.35
C SER A 480 -0.18 -0.94 23.40
N CYS A 481 -0.77 -1.90 22.67
CA CYS A 481 -0.09 -2.63 21.59
C CYS A 481 0.39 -1.67 20.50
N ALA A 482 -0.47 -0.74 20.06
CA ALA A 482 -0.11 0.28 19.07
C ALA A 482 1.00 1.22 19.56
N SER A 483 1.13 1.44 20.87
CA SER A 483 2.22 2.25 21.43
C SER A 483 3.52 1.45 21.46
N ALA A 484 3.45 0.15 21.76
CA ALA A 484 4.59 -0.76 21.72
C ALA A 484 5.16 -0.95 20.30
N THR A 485 4.36 -0.76 19.23
CA THR A 485 4.87 -0.87 17.85
C THR A 485 5.89 0.22 17.48
N PHE A 486 5.94 1.33 18.23
CA PHE A 486 6.86 2.44 17.99
C PHE A 486 8.26 2.19 18.58
N THR A 487 8.89 1.07 18.27
CA THR A 487 10.30 0.79 18.59
C THR A 487 11.11 0.68 17.30
N LEU A 488 12.36 1.15 17.31
CA LEU A 488 13.22 1.11 16.12
C LEU A 488 13.57 -0.32 15.69
N THR A 489 13.50 -1.28 16.60
CA THR A 489 13.69 -2.69 16.26
C THR A 489 12.53 -3.26 15.44
N ASN A 490 11.34 -2.63 15.47
CA ASN A 490 10.19 -2.98 14.64
C ASN A 490 10.07 -2.14 13.35
N ALA A 491 11.09 -1.34 13.03
CA ALA A 491 11.05 -0.45 11.88
C ALA A 491 12.26 -0.62 10.97
N ALA A 492 12.03 -0.42 9.67
CA ALA A 492 13.09 -0.33 8.68
C ALA A 492 12.88 0.91 7.79
N PRO A 493 13.93 1.46 7.15
CA PRO A 493 13.78 2.54 6.18
C PRO A 493 12.86 2.12 5.04
N GLN A 494 11.70 2.76 4.94
CA GLN A 494 10.72 2.50 3.89
C GLN A 494 10.51 3.76 3.08
N ASN A 495 10.57 3.66 1.76
CA ASN A 495 10.32 4.80 0.88
C ASN A 495 8.98 5.45 1.26
N SER A 496 8.96 6.77 1.49
CA SER A 496 7.82 7.47 2.08
C SER A 496 6.57 7.33 1.21
N SER A 497 6.74 7.37 -0.11
CA SER A 497 5.65 7.16 -1.06
C SER A 497 5.17 5.71 -1.11
N PHE A 498 6.05 4.72 -0.87
CA PHE A 498 5.64 3.32 -0.73
C PHE A 498 4.87 3.09 0.58
N ASN A 499 5.44 3.53 1.71
CA ASN A 499 4.87 3.40 3.04
C ASN A 499 3.48 4.05 3.12
N SER A 500 3.34 5.31 2.71
CA SER A 500 2.07 6.05 2.75
C SER A 500 1.16 5.81 1.54
N GLY A 501 1.68 5.13 0.51
CA GLY A 501 0.98 4.77 -0.71
C GLY A 501 0.60 3.29 -0.74
N GLN A 502 1.18 2.53 -1.66
CA GLN A 502 0.76 1.15 -1.95
C GLN A 502 0.89 0.20 -0.75
N TRP A 503 1.89 0.38 0.11
CA TRP A 503 2.05 -0.46 1.30
C TRP A 503 0.93 -0.22 2.32
N ARG A 504 0.60 1.05 2.64
CA ARG A 504 -0.55 1.38 3.50
C ARG A 504 -1.86 0.81 2.95
N VAL A 505 -2.09 0.94 1.63
CA VAL A 505 -3.30 0.38 1.00
C VAL A 505 -3.34 -1.14 1.15
N LEU A 506 -2.21 -1.83 0.98
CA LEU A 506 -2.10 -3.26 1.22
C LEU A 506 -2.44 -3.60 2.69
N GLU A 507 -1.83 -2.92 3.66
CA GLU A 507 -2.07 -3.15 5.09
C GLU A 507 -3.55 -2.97 5.46
N GLU A 508 -4.21 -1.94 4.92
CA GLU A 508 -5.63 -1.67 5.12
C GLU A 508 -6.52 -2.75 4.50
N ASN A 509 -6.17 -3.21 3.29
CA ASN A 509 -6.91 -4.26 2.58
C ASN A 509 -6.77 -5.61 3.26
N ILE A 510 -5.57 -5.97 3.71
CA ILE A 510 -5.32 -7.19 4.49
C ILE A 510 -6.17 -7.16 5.76
N ALA A 511 -6.15 -6.07 6.53
CA ALA A 511 -6.93 -5.98 7.76
C ALA A 511 -8.45 -6.16 7.51
N LYS A 512 -9.01 -5.48 6.49
CA LYS A 512 -10.43 -5.63 6.11
C LYS A 512 -10.76 -7.05 5.68
N TYR A 513 -9.89 -7.66 4.87
CA TYR A 513 -10.04 -9.05 4.42
C TYR A 513 -10.04 -10.01 5.60
N LEU A 514 -9.10 -9.88 6.53
CA LEU A 514 -8.96 -10.74 7.70
C LEU A 514 -10.13 -10.59 8.67
N SER A 515 -10.64 -9.37 8.87
CA SER A 515 -11.86 -9.15 9.65
C SER A 515 -13.03 -9.96 9.11
N LYS A 516 -13.26 -9.90 7.79
CA LYS A 516 -14.40 -10.58 7.15
C LYS A 516 -14.19 -12.09 6.98
N GLN A 517 -13.02 -12.50 6.53
CA GLN A 517 -12.79 -13.89 6.10
C GLN A 517 -12.29 -14.81 7.21
N CYS A 518 -11.69 -14.25 8.27
CA CYS A 518 -11.11 -15.02 9.36
C CYS A 518 -11.81 -14.76 10.69
N LEU A 519 -11.92 -13.50 11.13
CA LEU A 519 -12.48 -13.21 12.46
C LEU A 519 -13.98 -13.52 12.56
N GLU A 520 -14.78 -13.23 11.54
CA GLU A 520 -16.21 -13.64 11.51
C GLU A 520 -16.40 -15.17 11.62
N LYS A 521 -15.43 -15.94 11.13
CA LYS A 521 -15.40 -17.42 11.22
C LYS A 521 -14.74 -17.93 12.50
N ARG A 522 -14.39 -17.03 13.43
CA ARG A 522 -13.71 -17.32 14.70
C ARG A 522 -12.34 -17.98 14.52
N TYR A 523 -11.65 -17.68 13.42
CA TYR A 523 -10.27 -18.11 13.21
C TYR A 523 -9.30 -17.19 13.97
N SER A 524 -8.24 -17.78 14.52
CA SER A 524 -7.10 -17.01 15.05
C SER A 524 -6.22 -16.55 13.90
N VAL A 525 -5.85 -15.26 13.89
CA VAL A 525 -5.10 -14.67 12.78
C VAL A 525 -3.69 -14.31 13.20
N PHE A 526 -2.71 -14.86 12.49
CA PHE A 526 -1.28 -14.63 12.69
C PHE A 526 -0.71 -13.94 11.45
N ILE A 527 0.08 -12.89 11.66
CA ILE A 527 0.71 -12.10 10.60
C ILE A 527 2.20 -12.04 10.87
N VAL A 528 2.99 -12.20 9.82
CA VAL A 528 4.44 -12.01 9.82
C VAL A 528 4.77 -11.02 8.71
N THR A 529 5.42 -9.94 9.08
CA THR A 529 5.86 -8.88 8.17
C THR A 529 7.36 -8.73 8.31
N GLY A 530 8.08 -8.63 7.20
CA GLY A 530 9.54 -8.55 7.21
C GLY A 530 10.10 -7.75 6.05
N VAL A 531 11.43 -7.66 6.04
CA VAL A 531 12.17 -6.92 5.02
C VAL A 531 13.37 -7.70 4.54
N VAL A 532 13.73 -7.55 3.27
CA VAL A 532 14.95 -8.14 2.71
C VAL A 532 16.02 -7.06 2.67
N PRO A 533 17.20 -7.25 3.29
CA PRO A 533 18.28 -6.28 3.22
C PRO A 533 18.66 -5.96 1.76
N GLY A 534 19.01 -4.72 1.49
CA GLY A 534 19.39 -4.25 0.15
C GLY A 534 20.90 -4.12 -0.02
N PRO A 535 21.36 -3.88 -1.26
CA PRO A 535 22.78 -3.68 -1.56
C PRO A 535 23.33 -2.32 -1.11
N LYS A 536 22.47 -1.44 -0.58
CA LYS A 536 22.81 -0.09 -0.13
C LYS A 536 22.57 0.03 1.36
N ASN A 537 23.35 0.88 2.02
CA ASN A 537 23.06 1.36 3.36
C ASN A 537 22.48 2.77 3.31
N THR A 538 22.14 3.31 4.47
CA THR A 538 21.87 4.74 4.68
C THR A 538 23.02 5.60 4.14
N GLN A 539 22.80 6.89 3.84
CA GLN A 539 23.86 7.80 3.38
C GLN A 539 25.09 7.90 4.31
N ASN A 540 24.95 7.53 5.59
CA ASN A 540 26.04 7.53 6.57
C ASN A 540 26.54 6.10 6.91
N ASP A 541 26.16 5.09 6.13
CA ASP A 541 26.47 3.66 6.34
C ASP A 541 26.08 3.10 7.73
N LYS A 542 25.19 3.77 8.46
CA LYS A 542 24.85 3.40 9.84
C LYS A 542 23.80 2.30 9.96
N MET A 543 23.04 2.00 8.91
CA MET A 543 21.96 1.01 8.87
C MET A 543 21.68 0.62 7.42
N ASN A 544 21.20 -0.60 7.18
CA ASN A 544 20.89 -1.10 5.84
C ASN A 544 19.61 -0.47 5.26
N MET A 545 19.59 -0.24 3.95
CA MET A 545 18.38 0.12 3.22
C MET A 545 17.75 -1.15 2.61
N PRO A 546 16.59 -1.60 3.09
CA PRO A 546 15.97 -2.80 2.56
C PRO A 546 15.61 -2.65 1.08
N SER A 547 15.80 -3.74 0.33
CA SER A 547 15.38 -3.83 -1.07
C SER A 547 13.90 -4.12 -1.20
N HIS A 548 13.32 -4.88 -0.26
CA HIS A 548 11.93 -5.32 -0.30
C HIS A 548 11.28 -5.29 1.09
N PHE A 549 9.97 -5.09 1.10
CA PHE A 549 9.08 -5.39 2.21
C PHE A 549 8.19 -6.56 1.82
N TRP A 550 7.88 -7.43 2.76
CA TRP A 550 6.98 -8.56 2.55
C TRP A 550 6.09 -8.78 3.77
N THR A 551 4.90 -9.33 3.55
CA THR A 551 3.98 -9.68 4.64
C THR A 551 3.21 -10.93 4.27
N ALA A 552 2.93 -11.77 5.25
CA ALA A 552 2.16 -12.99 5.07
C ALA A 552 1.27 -13.22 6.29
N PHE A 553 0.14 -13.89 6.07
CA PHE A 553 -0.77 -14.24 7.16
C PHE A 553 -1.27 -15.68 7.04
N CYS A 554 -1.67 -16.25 8.17
CA CYS A 554 -2.38 -17.52 8.25
C CYS A 554 -3.52 -17.42 9.28
N CYS A 555 -4.69 -17.92 8.89
CA CYS A 555 -5.88 -18.01 9.74
C CYS A 555 -6.10 -19.45 10.19
N LEU A 556 -6.01 -19.69 11.49
CA LEU A 556 -6.15 -21.01 12.11
C LEU A 556 -7.56 -21.23 12.63
N ASP A 557 -8.12 -22.40 12.36
CA ASP A 557 -9.32 -22.86 13.07
C ASP A 557 -9.01 -23.24 14.53
N GLN A 558 -10.04 -23.69 15.24
CA GLN A 558 -9.93 -24.10 16.65
C GLN A 558 -9.03 -25.33 16.87
N ASN A 559 -8.72 -26.08 15.80
CA ASN A 559 -7.84 -27.25 15.82
C ASN A 559 -6.42 -26.90 15.34
N ASN A 560 -6.08 -25.61 15.24
CA ASN A 560 -4.81 -25.09 14.74
C ASN A 560 -4.52 -25.48 13.27
N ILE A 561 -5.54 -25.72 12.46
CA ILE A 561 -5.39 -26.01 11.03
C ILE A 561 -5.50 -24.69 10.26
N CYS A 562 -4.51 -24.38 9.41
CA CYS A 562 -4.55 -23.19 8.55
C CYS A 562 -5.62 -23.33 7.47
N LYS A 563 -6.63 -22.45 7.50
CA LYS A 563 -7.74 -22.44 6.53
C LYS A 563 -7.57 -21.43 5.42
N ILE A 564 -6.86 -20.33 5.70
CA ILE A 564 -6.63 -19.25 4.74
C ILE A 564 -5.21 -18.73 4.97
N SER A 565 -4.44 -18.61 3.90
CA SER A 565 -3.11 -18.00 3.94
C SER A 565 -2.85 -17.20 2.67
N ARG A 566 -2.09 -16.11 2.79
CA ARG A 566 -1.60 -15.31 1.65
C ARG A 566 -0.27 -14.66 2.00
N GLY A 567 0.54 -14.41 0.97
CA GLY A 567 1.78 -13.66 1.05
C GLY A 567 1.78 -12.48 0.08
N TYR A 568 2.54 -11.45 0.42
CA TYR A 568 2.74 -10.26 -0.40
C TYR A 568 4.19 -9.84 -0.33
N ILE A 569 4.74 -9.35 -1.44
CA ILE A 569 6.09 -8.78 -1.49
C ILE A 569 6.14 -7.61 -2.45
N GLY A 570 6.78 -6.53 -2.04
CA GLY A 570 7.02 -5.35 -2.87
C GLY A 570 8.46 -4.89 -2.73
N GLU A 571 9.04 -4.40 -3.82
CA GLU A 571 10.26 -3.61 -3.74
C GLU A 571 10.02 -2.35 -2.90
N ASN A 572 11.06 -1.81 -2.27
CA ASN A 572 10.97 -0.63 -1.42
C ASN A 572 10.81 0.68 -2.24
N TYR A 573 9.82 0.69 -3.13
CA TYR A 573 9.41 1.74 -4.04
C TYR A 573 7.89 1.71 -4.16
N ASN A 574 7.24 2.80 -4.57
CA ASN A 574 5.77 2.91 -4.59
C ASN A 574 5.12 2.12 -5.74
N ILE A 575 5.37 0.82 -5.80
CA ILE A 575 4.80 -0.13 -6.73
C ILE A 575 3.86 -1.03 -5.94
N THR A 576 2.77 -1.47 -6.57
CA THR A 576 1.82 -2.39 -5.94
C THR A 576 2.55 -3.69 -5.56
N PRO A 577 2.52 -4.11 -4.27
CA PRO A 577 3.07 -5.39 -3.87
C PRO A 577 2.41 -6.56 -4.60
N GLU A 578 3.21 -7.53 -5.00
CA GLU A 578 2.74 -8.75 -5.65
C GLU A 578 2.12 -9.69 -4.61
N GLU A 579 0.87 -10.13 -4.85
CA GLU A 579 0.28 -11.25 -4.11
C GLU A 579 0.91 -12.58 -4.55
N LYS A 580 1.18 -13.45 -3.56
CA LYS A 580 1.73 -14.80 -3.72
C LYS A 580 1.00 -15.75 -2.77
N THR A 581 1.05 -17.04 -3.09
CA THR A 581 0.83 -18.08 -2.09
C THR A 581 1.99 -18.05 -1.08
N VAL A 582 1.78 -18.52 0.15
CA VAL A 582 2.85 -18.52 1.16
C VAL A 582 4.06 -19.31 0.68
N ASN A 583 3.87 -20.50 0.10
CA ASN A 583 4.97 -21.34 -0.38
C ASN A 583 5.79 -20.66 -1.50
N VAL A 584 5.13 -19.91 -2.38
CA VAL A 584 5.84 -19.16 -3.45
C VAL A 584 6.59 -17.98 -2.86
N LEU A 585 6.03 -17.30 -1.85
CA LEU A 585 6.73 -16.24 -1.14
C LEU A 585 7.96 -16.79 -0.40
N GLU A 586 7.83 -17.90 0.32
CA GLU A 586 8.92 -18.61 0.99
C GLU A 586 10.08 -18.93 0.05
N ALA A 587 9.79 -19.51 -1.11
CA ALA A 587 10.81 -19.81 -2.13
C ALA A 587 11.52 -18.53 -2.63
N LYS A 588 10.76 -17.45 -2.88
CA LYS A 588 11.32 -16.16 -3.31
C LYS A 588 12.18 -15.52 -2.22
N LEU A 589 11.76 -15.61 -0.95
CA LEU A 589 12.54 -15.11 0.19
C LEU A 589 13.83 -15.91 0.38
N ALA A 590 13.80 -17.24 0.25
CA ALA A 590 14.99 -18.07 0.31
C ALA A 590 16.03 -17.64 -0.75
N GLU A 591 15.60 -17.38 -1.98
CA GLU A 591 16.46 -16.84 -3.04
C GLU A 591 17.04 -15.47 -2.67
N LEU A 592 16.20 -14.55 -2.23
CA LEU A 592 16.60 -13.18 -1.91
C LEU A 592 17.56 -13.11 -0.72
N TYR A 593 17.30 -13.82 0.38
CA TYR A 593 18.19 -13.83 1.54
C TYR A 593 19.51 -14.54 1.25
N ASN A 594 19.52 -15.57 0.39
CA ASN A 594 20.76 -16.25 -0.01
C ASN A 594 21.67 -15.35 -0.87
N LYS A 595 21.09 -14.46 -1.70
CA LYS A 595 21.88 -13.48 -2.47
C LYS A 595 22.60 -12.48 -1.57
N VAL A 596 22.01 -12.11 -0.44
CA VAL A 596 22.55 -11.09 0.47
C VAL A 596 23.46 -11.68 1.54
N ASN A 597 23.24 -12.95 1.91
CA ASN A 597 24.08 -13.69 2.86
C ASN A 597 24.51 -15.04 2.27
N PRO A 598 25.40 -15.06 1.26
CA PRO A 598 25.84 -16.30 0.66
C PRO A 598 26.56 -17.18 1.70
N VAL A 599 25.99 -18.35 1.99
CA VAL A 599 26.70 -19.40 2.71
C VAL A 599 27.48 -20.19 1.66
N VAL A 600 28.80 -20.08 1.69
CA VAL A 600 29.68 -20.82 0.76
C VAL A 600 29.50 -22.32 1.03
N ASN A 601 29.15 -23.09 -0.02
CA ASN A 601 29.04 -24.56 -0.07
C ASN A 601 27.80 -25.23 0.55
N THR A 602 26.64 -24.58 0.62
CA THR A 602 25.38 -25.26 0.95
C THR A 602 24.23 -24.79 0.05
N PRO A 603 23.21 -25.63 -0.21
CA PRO A 603 21.96 -25.18 -0.83
C PRO A 603 21.40 -23.95 -0.08
N PRO A 604 20.64 -23.06 -0.74
CA PRO A 604 19.99 -21.94 -0.07
C PRO A 604 19.18 -22.48 1.11
N PRO A 605 19.36 -21.97 2.35
CA PRO A 605 18.59 -22.44 3.47
C PRO A 605 17.10 -22.23 3.20
N GLU A 606 16.30 -23.20 3.64
CA GLU A 606 14.85 -23.13 3.55
C GLU A 606 14.35 -21.92 4.36
N PHE A 607 13.66 -20.98 3.70
CA PHE A 607 13.00 -19.86 4.38
C PHE A 607 11.53 -20.21 4.60
N LYS A 608 11.16 -20.52 5.85
CA LYS A 608 9.80 -20.82 6.27
C LYS A 608 9.20 -19.67 7.04
N ILE A 609 8.02 -19.25 6.61
CA ILE A 609 7.19 -18.28 7.32
C ILE A 609 6.27 -19.03 8.30
N PHE A 610 5.63 -20.11 7.83
CA PHE A 610 4.75 -20.94 8.64
C PHE A 610 5.15 -22.43 8.50
N TRP A 611 5.31 -23.12 9.63
CA TRP A 611 5.71 -24.54 9.65
C TRP A 611 4.56 -25.53 9.49
N LEU A 612 3.34 -25.04 9.57
CA LEU A 612 2.11 -25.80 9.35
C LEU A 612 1.72 -25.77 7.87
N PRO A 613 1.03 -26.82 7.38
CA PRO A 613 0.50 -26.83 6.03
C PRO A 613 -0.51 -25.70 5.85
N CYS A 614 -0.20 -24.78 4.95
CA CYS A 614 -1.07 -23.68 4.57
C CYS A 614 -1.66 -23.93 3.17
N PRO A 615 -2.93 -23.60 2.92
CA PRO A 615 -3.53 -23.75 1.60
C PRO A 615 -2.84 -22.84 0.59
N ALA A 616 -2.70 -23.35 -0.64
CA ALA A 616 -2.11 -22.64 -1.77
C ALA A 616 -2.96 -21.43 -2.19
#